data_AF-A0A4P6HA62-F1
#
_entry.id   AF-A0A4P6HA62-F1
#
_cell.length_a   1.000
_cell.length_b   1.000
_cell.length_c   1.000
_cell.angle_alpha   90.00
_cell.angle_beta   90.00
_cell.angle_gamma   90.00
#
_symmetry.space_group_name_H-M   'P 1'
#
loop_
_entity.id
_entity.type
_entity.pdbx_description
1 polymer ?
#
loop_
_entity_poly.entity_id
_entity_poly.type
_entity_poly.pdbx_seq_one_letter_code
_entity_poly.pdbx_strand_id
1 'polypeptide(L)'
;MRRHIRTFTARHEPSSHPLSHAKSGLGAVIGIGAVGGLAALTDLPLLLAPLGATAVLIFGQPASPLAQPANVFGGYLLATIVGVAAALALPGSWTVAALAVGVAIALMSMLRVTHPPAGAVPLIAIAAPLQSASLFGTILIGSISLVGLGVVHHRLPPRFHYPRRVE
;
A
#
# COMPACT_ATOMS: atom_id res chain seq x y z
N MET A 1 7.57 -33.34 12.81
CA MET A 1 6.67 -32.35 13.43
C MET A 1 7.40 -31.18 14.12
N ARG A 2 8.29 -31.39 15.10
CA ARG A 2 8.97 -30.29 15.85
C ARG A 2 9.78 -29.29 14.99
N ARG A 3 10.46 -29.75 13.93
CA ARG A 3 11.15 -28.84 12.98
C ARG A 3 10.19 -27.92 12.21
N HIS A 4 9.01 -28.42 11.84
CA HIS A 4 8.02 -27.62 11.09
C HIS A 4 7.45 -26.51 11.97
N ILE A 5 7.14 -26.79 13.24
CA ILE A 5 6.63 -25.78 14.19
C ILE A 5 7.64 -24.63 14.36
N ARG A 6 8.94 -24.95 14.43
CA ARG A 6 9.99 -23.92 14.57
C ARG A 6 10.10 -23.03 13.33
N THR A 7 9.85 -23.55 12.12
CA THR A 7 9.81 -22.74 10.90
C THR A 7 8.61 -21.79 10.88
N PHE A 8 7.44 -22.24 11.34
CA PHE A 8 6.23 -21.42 11.38
C PHE A 8 6.29 -20.29 12.42
N THR A 9 6.99 -20.49 13.54
CA THR A 9 7.09 -19.50 14.61
C THR A 9 8.36 -18.65 14.56
N ALA A 10 9.28 -18.94 13.62
CA ALA A 10 10.47 -18.14 13.42
C ALA A 10 10.13 -16.76 12.87
N ARG A 11 10.74 -15.72 13.46
CA ARG A 11 10.66 -14.35 12.97
C ARG A 11 11.71 -14.15 11.89
N HIS A 12 11.27 -13.82 10.68
CA HIS A 12 12.15 -13.60 9.52
C HIS A 12 12.48 -12.11 9.30
N GLU A 13 11.79 -11.21 10.01
CA GLU A 13 12.09 -9.78 9.98
C GLU A 13 13.45 -9.52 10.64
N PRO A 14 14.37 -8.79 9.98
CA PRO A 14 15.67 -8.47 10.56
C PRO A 14 15.52 -7.66 11.85
N SER A 15 16.36 -7.95 12.85
CA SER A 15 16.44 -7.10 14.05
C SER A 15 16.97 -5.71 13.70
N SER A 16 16.36 -4.67 14.25
CA SER A 16 16.83 -3.28 14.09
C SER A 16 16.89 -2.55 15.43
N HIS A 17 17.55 -1.39 15.46
CA HIS A 17 17.66 -0.58 16.67
C HIS A 17 16.28 -0.03 17.10
N PRO A 18 15.94 0.02 18.41
CA PRO A 18 14.64 0.52 18.89
C PRO A 18 14.23 1.90 18.33
N LEU A 19 15.20 2.79 18.16
CA LEU A 19 14.98 4.11 17.56
C LEU A 19 14.44 4.03 16.12
N SER A 20 14.85 3.03 15.34
CA SER A 20 14.33 2.83 13.98
C SER A 20 12.84 2.45 14.01
N HIS A 21 12.43 1.60 14.96
CA HIS A 21 11.03 1.24 15.14
C HIS A 21 10.18 2.45 15.58
N ALA A 22 10.66 3.24 16.54
CA ALA A 22 9.99 4.47 16.96
C ALA A 22 9.87 5.47 15.81
N LYS A 23 10.94 5.63 15.01
CA LYS A 23 10.93 6.47 13.81
C LYS A 23 9.90 5.96 12.79
N SER A 24 9.82 4.66 12.51
CA SER A 24 8.80 4.10 11.61
C SER A 24 7.38 4.39 12.07
N GLY A 25 7.10 4.24 13.37
CA GLY A 25 5.81 4.57 13.96
C GLY A 25 5.46 6.05 13.82
N LEU A 26 6.40 6.94 14.13
CA LEU A 26 6.23 8.39 13.95
C LEU A 26 5.97 8.76 12.48
N GLY A 27 6.73 8.16 11.55
CA GLY A 27 6.51 8.33 10.12
C GLY A 27 5.10 7.93 9.69
N ALA A 28 4.57 6.82 10.21
CA ALA A 28 3.21 6.40 9.95
C ALA A 28 2.16 7.34 10.55
N VAL A 29 2.36 7.86 11.77
CA VAL A 29 1.48 8.87 12.38
C VAL A 29 1.43 10.14 11.54
N ILE A 30 2.59 10.64 11.12
CA ILE A 30 2.69 11.85 10.28
C ILE A 30 2.07 11.58 8.90
N GLY A 31 2.41 10.46 8.28
CA GLY A 31 1.93 10.06 6.96
C GLY A 31 0.42 9.91 6.89
N ILE A 32 -0.14 9.06 7.77
CA ILE A 32 -1.58 8.83 7.85
C ILE A 32 -2.31 10.07 8.38
N GLY A 33 -1.71 10.82 9.30
CA GLY A 33 -2.26 12.09 9.78
C GLY A 33 -2.40 13.12 8.65
N ALA A 34 -1.41 13.24 7.76
CA ALA A 34 -1.48 14.11 6.59
C ALA A 34 -2.57 13.65 5.61
N VAL A 35 -2.65 12.35 5.33
CA VAL A 35 -3.70 11.77 4.49
C VAL A 35 -5.09 12.00 5.09
N GLY A 36 -5.26 11.83 6.41
CA GLY A 36 -6.50 12.11 7.12
C GLY A 36 -6.89 13.59 7.14
N GLY A 37 -5.91 14.48 7.29
CA GLY A 37 -6.12 15.92 7.16
C GLY A 37 -6.60 16.31 5.76
N LEU A 38 -5.99 15.74 4.71
CA LEU A 38 -6.45 15.92 3.34
C LEU A 38 -7.86 15.34 3.12
N ALA A 39 -8.21 14.22 3.75
CA ALA A 39 -9.54 13.66 3.68
C ALA A 39 -10.59 14.64 4.21
N ALA A 40 -10.30 15.28 5.36
CA ALA A 40 -11.18 16.28 5.96
C ALA A 40 -11.31 17.58 5.15
N LEU A 41 -10.33 17.91 4.30
CA LEU A 41 -10.33 19.11 3.46
C LEU A 41 -10.95 18.90 2.07
N THR A 42 -11.02 17.65 1.60
CA THR A 42 -11.42 17.32 0.21
C THR A 42 -12.71 16.51 0.13
N ASP A 43 -13.24 16.06 1.27
CA ASP A 43 -14.34 15.09 1.39
C ASP A 43 -14.09 13.75 0.64
N LEU A 44 -12.85 13.51 0.21
CA LEU A 44 -12.44 12.25 -0.39
C LEU A 44 -12.17 11.21 0.71
N PRO A 45 -12.52 9.93 0.49
CA PRO A 45 -12.31 8.86 1.47
C PRO A 45 -10.84 8.41 1.55
N LEU A 46 -9.90 9.31 1.84
CA LEU A 46 -8.45 9.03 1.79
C LEU A 46 -7.94 8.07 2.86
N LEU A 47 -8.71 7.77 3.91
CA LEU A 47 -8.32 6.81 4.96
C LEU A 47 -8.73 5.37 4.61
N LEU A 48 -8.31 4.89 3.44
CA LEU A 48 -8.51 3.49 3.06
C LEU A 48 -7.47 2.59 3.72
N ALA A 49 -7.89 1.40 4.18
CA ALA A 49 -7.00 0.41 4.79
C ALA A 49 -5.72 0.08 3.97
N PRO A 50 -5.75 -0.01 2.62
CA PRO A 50 -4.55 -0.14 1.79
C PRO A 50 -3.51 0.95 2.05
N LEU A 51 -3.90 2.20 2.25
CA LEU A 51 -2.96 3.29 2.48
C LEU A 51 -2.25 3.15 3.84
N GLY A 52 -2.96 2.59 4.85
CA GLY A 52 -2.36 2.15 6.10
C GLY A 52 -1.26 1.10 5.90
N ALA A 53 -1.55 0.05 5.13
CA ALA A 53 -0.56 -0.99 4.82
C ALA A 53 0.62 -0.44 3.97
N THR A 54 0.37 0.54 3.11
CA THR A 54 1.41 1.28 2.38
C THR A 54 2.30 2.07 3.32
N ALA A 55 1.75 2.73 4.34
CA ALA A 55 2.53 3.41 5.37
C ALA A 55 3.43 2.42 6.14
N VAL A 56 2.94 1.21 6.44
CA VAL A 56 3.76 0.14 7.04
C VAL A 56 4.97 -0.19 6.16
N LEU A 57 4.77 -0.35 4.84
CA LEU A 57 5.87 -0.63 3.92
C LEU A 57 6.84 0.56 3.78
N ILE A 58 6.32 1.76 3.54
CA ILE A 58 7.15 2.94 3.28
C ILE A 58 7.95 3.32 4.52
N PHE A 59 7.36 3.34 5.71
CA PHE A 59 8.04 3.80 6.93
C PHE A 59 8.71 2.67 7.72
N GLY A 60 8.12 1.48 7.72
CA GLY A 60 8.62 0.30 8.45
C GLY A 60 9.62 -0.53 7.67
N GLN A 61 9.43 -0.67 6.35
CA GLN A 61 10.24 -1.53 5.49
C GLN A 61 10.75 -0.80 4.23
N PRO A 62 11.44 0.36 4.38
CA PRO A 62 11.82 1.22 3.24
C PRO A 62 12.82 0.57 2.28
N ALA A 63 13.52 -0.47 2.74
CA ALA A 63 14.42 -1.27 1.91
C ALA A 63 13.68 -2.24 0.97
N SER A 64 12.40 -2.54 1.23
CA SER A 64 11.64 -3.47 0.41
C SER A 64 11.51 -2.95 -1.02
N PRO A 65 11.77 -3.77 -2.05
CA PRO A 65 11.42 -3.45 -3.44
C PRO A 65 9.93 -3.11 -3.59
N LEU A 66 9.07 -3.75 -2.79
CA LEU A 66 7.61 -3.56 -2.80
C LEU A 66 7.17 -2.20 -2.25
N ALA A 67 8.06 -1.50 -1.52
CA ALA A 67 7.82 -0.17 -0.98
C ALA A 67 8.31 0.94 -1.94
N GLN A 68 8.97 0.60 -3.05
CA GLN A 68 9.53 1.61 -3.95
C GLN A 68 8.43 2.33 -4.73
N PRO A 69 8.60 3.61 -5.08
CA PRO A 69 7.53 4.43 -5.68
C PRO A 69 6.90 3.82 -6.93
N ALA A 70 7.70 3.22 -7.83
CA ALA A 70 7.18 2.58 -9.04
C ALA A 70 6.20 1.44 -8.72
N ASN A 71 6.50 0.62 -7.71
CA ASN A 71 5.62 -0.43 -7.22
C ASN A 71 4.36 0.16 -6.59
N VAL A 72 4.51 1.15 -5.71
CA VAL A 72 3.36 1.81 -5.06
C VAL A 72 2.38 2.35 -6.12
N PHE A 73 2.86 3.19 -7.04
CA PHE A 73 2.00 3.82 -8.04
C PHE A 73 1.49 2.80 -9.08
N GLY A 74 2.36 1.94 -9.61
CA GLY A 74 1.99 0.96 -10.61
C GLY A 74 1.02 -0.09 -10.07
N GLY A 75 1.27 -0.60 -8.86
CA GLY A 75 0.38 -1.54 -8.21
C GLY A 75 -1.00 -0.96 -7.93
N TYR A 76 -1.06 0.26 -7.38
CA TYR A 76 -2.31 0.96 -7.16
C TYR A 76 -3.08 1.28 -8.45
N LEU A 77 -2.38 1.69 -9.51
CA LEU A 77 -2.98 1.97 -10.80
C LEU A 77 -3.65 0.71 -11.37
N LEU A 78 -2.91 -0.40 -11.45
CA LEU A 78 -3.42 -1.68 -11.98
C LEU A 78 -4.59 -2.20 -11.15
N ALA A 79 -4.45 -2.20 -9.83
CA ALA A 79 -5.49 -2.70 -8.94
C ALA A 79 -6.76 -1.85 -8.98
N THR A 80 -6.62 -0.52 -9.11
CA THR A 80 -7.78 0.38 -9.28
C THR A 80 -8.47 0.13 -10.63
N ILE A 81 -7.72 0.02 -11.73
CA ILE A 81 -8.30 -0.29 -13.06
C ILE A 81 -9.10 -1.60 -13.01
N VAL A 82 -8.48 -2.67 -12.51
CA VAL A 82 -9.12 -3.99 -12.40
C VAL A 82 -10.34 -3.94 -11.47
N GLY A 83 -10.21 -3.28 -10.32
CA GLY A 83 -11.29 -3.14 -9.34
C GLY A 83 -12.49 -2.38 -9.88
N VAL A 84 -12.27 -1.24 -10.54
CA VAL A 84 -13.34 -0.44 -11.15
C VAL A 84 -14.01 -1.21 -12.29
N ALA A 85 -13.23 -1.85 -13.18
CA ALA A 85 -13.79 -2.68 -14.25
C ALA A 85 -14.67 -3.82 -13.71
N ALA A 86 -14.22 -4.50 -12.66
CA ALA A 86 -14.96 -5.56 -12.00
C ALA A 86 -16.24 -5.06 -11.31
N ALA A 87 -16.16 -3.90 -10.64
CA ALA A 87 -17.30 -3.26 -10.00
C ALA A 87 -18.37 -2.82 -11.03
N LEU A 88 -17.97 -2.39 -12.22
CA LEU A 88 -18.88 -2.07 -13.32
C LEU A 88 -19.51 -3.32 -13.95
N ALA A 89 -18.77 -4.44 -14.00
CA ALA A 89 -19.26 -5.68 -14.59
C ALA A 89 -20.31 -6.39 -13.72
N LEU A 90 -20.06 -6.53 -12.41
CA LEU A 90 -21.00 -7.14 -11.48
C LEU A 90 -20.77 -6.63 -10.03
N PRO A 91 -21.42 -5.52 -9.65
CA PRO A 91 -21.27 -4.93 -8.32
C PRO A 91 -21.65 -5.91 -7.19
N GLY A 92 -20.98 -5.84 -6.04
CA GLY A 92 -21.30 -6.63 -4.85
C GLY A 92 -21.02 -8.14 -4.93
N SER A 93 -20.55 -8.66 -6.07
CA SER A 93 -20.29 -10.09 -6.24
C SER A 93 -18.94 -10.50 -5.65
N TRP A 94 -18.96 -11.37 -4.64
CA TRP A 94 -17.75 -11.90 -4.01
C TRP A 94 -16.92 -12.78 -4.96
N THR A 95 -17.54 -13.45 -5.94
CA THR A 95 -16.82 -14.26 -6.94
C THR A 95 -16.04 -13.37 -7.90
N VAL A 96 -16.64 -12.26 -8.32
CA VAL A 96 -15.98 -11.25 -9.15
C VAL A 96 -14.88 -10.53 -8.36
N ALA A 97 -15.09 -10.31 -7.06
CA ALA A 97 -14.05 -9.77 -6.18
C ALA A 97 -12.84 -10.69 -6.06
N ALA A 98 -13.06 -11.99 -5.87
CA ALA A 98 -11.99 -12.98 -5.83
C ALA A 98 -11.21 -13.02 -7.15
N LEU A 99 -11.92 -13.01 -8.29
CA LEU A 99 -11.29 -12.97 -9.61
C LEU A 99 -10.49 -11.68 -9.83
N ALA A 100 -11.06 -10.53 -9.48
CA ALA A 100 -10.43 -9.23 -9.65
C ALA A 100 -9.14 -9.10 -8.83
N VAL A 101 -9.12 -9.60 -7.58
CA VAL A 101 -7.90 -9.67 -6.77
C VAL A 101 -6.84 -10.53 -7.44
N GLY A 102 -7.22 -11.73 -7.91
CA GLY A 102 -6.30 -12.64 -8.61
C GLY A 102 -5.69 -12.02 -9.87
N VAL A 103 -6.53 -11.37 -10.69
CA VAL A 103 -6.10 -10.66 -11.90
C VAL A 103 -5.17 -9.50 -11.56
N ALA A 104 -5.50 -8.68 -10.56
CA ALA A 104 -4.65 -7.57 -10.13
C ALA A 104 -3.26 -8.06 -9.68
N ILE A 105 -3.21 -9.15 -8.90
CA ILE A 105 -1.94 -9.77 -8.47
C ILE A 105 -1.14 -10.27 -9.67
N ALA A 106 -1.79 -10.98 -10.61
CA ALA A 106 -1.13 -11.49 -11.80
C ALA A 106 -0.52 -10.36 -12.64
N LEU A 107 -1.29 -9.30 -12.92
CA LEU A 107 -0.83 -8.15 -13.70
C LEU A 107 0.33 -7.42 -13.01
N MET A 108 0.22 -7.17 -11.71
CA MET A 108 1.30 -6.56 -10.92
C MET A 108 2.59 -7.39 -10.98
N SER A 109 2.48 -8.71 -10.87
CA SER A 109 3.62 -9.63 -10.95
C SER A 109 4.24 -9.65 -12.35
N MET A 110 3.42 -9.68 -13.40
CA MET A 110 3.88 -9.66 -14.79
C MET A 110 4.65 -8.38 -15.12
N LEU A 111 4.15 -7.24 -14.63
CA LEU A 111 4.74 -5.92 -14.83
C LEU A 111 5.81 -5.56 -13.79
N ARG A 112 6.10 -6.46 -12.84
CA ARG A 112 7.09 -6.28 -11.76
C ARG A 112 6.86 -5.06 -10.87
N VAL A 113 5.60 -4.64 -10.74
CA VAL A 113 5.18 -3.50 -9.90
C VAL A 113 4.34 -3.95 -8.71
N THR A 114 4.59 -5.17 -8.21
CA THR A 114 3.87 -5.72 -7.06
C THR A 114 3.96 -4.80 -5.86
N HIS A 115 2.78 -4.37 -5.41
CA HIS A 115 2.58 -3.61 -4.18
C HIS A 115 1.44 -4.27 -3.40
N PRO A 116 1.76 -5.13 -2.41
CA PRO A 116 0.75 -5.93 -1.72
C PRO A 116 -0.46 -5.16 -1.18
N PRO A 117 -0.31 -3.92 -0.64
CA PRO A 117 -1.46 -3.12 -0.21
C PRO A 117 -2.50 -2.87 -1.32
N ALA A 118 -2.06 -2.73 -2.56
CA ALA A 118 -2.95 -2.52 -3.70
C ALA A 118 -3.86 -3.73 -3.97
N GLY A 119 -3.48 -4.95 -3.55
CA GLY A 119 -4.29 -6.16 -3.71
C GLY A 119 -5.66 -6.10 -3.03
N ALA A 120 -5.87 -5.21 -2.06
CA ALA A 120 -7.16 -5.00 -1.41
C ALA A 120 -8.07 -3.99 -2.15
N VAL A 121 -7.56 -3.25 -3.14
CA VAL A 121 -8.33 -2.23 -3.88
C VAL A 121 -9.51 -2.82 -4.66
N PRO A 122 -9.40 -3.97 -5.35
CA PRO A 122 -10.54 -4.56 -6.04
C PRO A 122 -11.69 -4.93 -5.10
N LEU A 123 -11.38 -5.38 -3.87
CA LEU A 123 -12.39 -5.67 -2.84
C LEU A 123 -13.16 -4.42 -2.45
N ILE A 124 -12.45 -3.29 -2.26
CA ILE A 124 -13.06 -2.00 -1.91
C ILE A 124 -13.95 -1.51 -3.05
N ALA A 125 -13.45 -1.56 -4.30
CA ALA A 125 -14.19 -1.10 -5.47
C ALA A 125 -15.53 -1.83 -5.65
N ILE A 126 -15.55 -3.15 -5.41
CA ILE A 126 -16.75 -3.98 -5.59
C ILE A 126 -17.71 -3.87 -4.41
N ALA A 127 -17.19 -3.67 -3.20
CA ALA A 127 -18.02 -3.47 -2.00
C ALA A 127 -18.71 -2.10 -1.97
N ALA A 128 -18.09 -1.07 -2.54
CA ALA A 128 -18.61 0.30 -2.58
C ALA A 128 -18.58 0.89 -4.01
N PRO A 129 -19.39 0.34 -4.95
CA PRO A 129 -19.32 0.68 -6.37
C PRO A 129 -19.64 2.16 -6.66
N LEU A 130 -20.49 2.82 -5.85
CA LEU A 130 -20.79 4.25 -6.00
C LEU A 130 -19.59 5.16 -5.69
N GLN A 131 -18.54 4.63 -5.05
CA GLN A 131 -17.30 5.35 -4.73
C GLN A 131 -16.16 5.00 -5.69
N SER A 132 -16.40 4.17 -6.70
CA SER A 132 -15.39 3.73 -7.67
C SER A 132 -14.79 4.90 -8.49
N ALA A 133 -15.59 5.93 -8.78
CA ALA A 133 -15.12 7.13 -9.48
C ALA A 133 -14.15 7.98 -8.64
N SER A 134 -14.38 8.09 -7.33
CA SER A 134 -13.48 8.81 -6.42
C SER A 134 -12.28 7.96 -5.98
N LEU A 135 -12.32 6.64 -6.20
CA LEU A 135 -11.25 5.71 -5.82
C LEU A 135 -9.92 6.04 -6.48
N PHE A 136 -9.92 6.43 -7.76
CA PHE A 136 -8.71 6.87 -8.45
C PHE A 136 -8.06 8.08 -7.78
N GLY A 137 -8.83 9.15 -7.55
CA GLY A 137 -8.35 10.35 -6.87
C GLY A 137 -7.87 10.04 -5.45
N THR A 138 -8.63 9.21 -4.74
CA THR A 138 -8.34 8.77 -3.37
C THR A 138 -6.99 8.08 -3.27
N ILE A 139 -6.78 7.07 -4.11
CA ILE A 139 -5.56 6.28 -4.13
C ILE A 139 -4.37 7.11 -4.64
N LEU A 140 -4.57 7.95 -5.66
CA LEU A 140 -3.52 8.81 -6.20
C LEU A 140 -3.03 9.83 -5.16
N ILE A 141 -3.95 10.58 -4.55
CA ILE A 141 -3.61 11.60 -3.54
C ILE A 141 -2.97 10.93 -2.32
N GLY A 142 -3.55 9.83 -1.83
CA GLY A 142 -3.00 9.10 -0.70
C GLY A 142 -1.60 8.55 -0.96
N SER A 143 -1.38 7.90 -2.11
CA SER A 143 -0.08 7.32 -2.45
C SER A 143 1.00 8.38 -2.70
N ILE A 144 0.68 9.49 -3.40
CA ILE A 144 1.61 10.61 -3.59
C ILE A 144 2.01 11.20 -2.24
N SER A 145 1.04 11.42 -1.35
CA SER A 145 1.28 11.98 -0.02
C SER A 145 2.22 11.09 0.79
N LEU A 146 1.95 9.79 0.84
CA LEU A 146 2.77 8.84 1.61
C LEU A 146 4.19 8.67 1.01
N VAL A 147 4.31 8.58 -0.32
CA VAL A 147 5.62 8.49 -0.97
C VAL A 147 6.43 9.77 -0.76
N GLY A 148 5.82 10.94 -0.96
CA GLY A 148 6.47 12.24 -0.75
C GLY A 148 6.95 12.41 0.69
N LEU A 149 6.11 12.09 1.67
CA LEU A 149 6.48 12.11 3.08
C LEU A 149 7.55 11.06 3.40
N GLY A 150 7.49 9.87 2.80
CA GLY A 150 8.51 8.84 2.91
C GLY A 150 9.90 9.34 2.47
N VAL A 151 9.98 10.04 1.34
CA VAL A 151 11.22 10.64 0.83
C VAL A 151 11.81 11.64 1.83
N VAL A 152 11.00 12.48 2.45
CA VAL A 152 11.46 13.46 3.44
C VAL A 152 11.85 12.78 4.75
N HIS A 153 10.98 11.90 5.26
CA HIS A 153 11.14 11.19 6.53
C HIS A 153 12.43 10.37 6.59
N HIS A 154 12.81 9.70 5.49
CA HIS A 154 14.01 8.87 5.46
C HIS A 154 15.32 9.65 5.39
N ARG A 155 15.27 10.96 5.11
CA ARG A 155 16.44 11.86 5.23
C ARG A 155 16.81 12.21 6.68
N LEU A 156 15.87 12.03 7.63
CA LEU A 156 16.11 12.24 9.06
C LEU A 156 16.90 11.07 9.66
N PRO A 157 17.76 11.29 10.67
CA PRO A 157 18.44 10.19 11.38
C PRO A 157 17.46 9.23 12.10
N PRO A 158 17.73 7.91 12.17
CA PRO A 158 18.73 7.16 11.40
C PRO A 158 18.40 7.19 9.91
N ARG A 159 19.36 7.60 9.08
CA ARG A 159 19.11 7.89 7.66
C ARG A 159 18.96 6.61 6.85
N PHE A 160 18.06 6.65 5.87
CA PHE A 160 17.90 5.62 4.87
C PHE A 160 17.75 6.27 3.49
N HIS A 161 18.39 5.72 2.46
CA HIS A 161 18.22 6.22 1.10
C HIS A 161 16.92 5.67 0.50
N TYR A 162 15.86 6.46 0.60
CA TYR A 162 14.57 6.20 -0.03
C TYR A 162 14.26 7.33 -1.04
N PRO A 163 13.95 6.99 -2.32
CA PRO A 163 13.92 5.65 -2.91
C PRO A 163 15.31 5.02 -3.00
N ARG A 164 15.36 3.69 -3.16
CA ARG A 164 16.64 2.99 -3.39
C ARG A 164 17.20 3.33 -4.77
N ARG A 165 18.52 3.34 -4.89
CA ARG A 165 19.21 3.48 -6.18
C ARG A 165 19.08 2.18 -6.97
N VAL A 166 18.98 2.30 -8.29
CA VAL A 166 19.07 1.14 -9.19
C VAL A 166 20.55 0.75 -9.24
N GLU A 167 20.85 -0.50 -8.89
CA GLU A 167 22.16 -1.14 -9.06
C GLU A 167 22.23 -1.84 -10.41
#